data_AF-A0A7X7M6T6-F1
#
_entry.id   AF-A0A7X7M6T6-F1
#
_cell.length_a   1.000
_cell.length_b   1.000
_cell.length_c   1.000
_cell.angle_alpha   90.00
_cell.angle_beta   90.00
_cell.angle_gamma   90.00
#
_symmetry.space_group_name_H-M   'P 1'
#
loop_
_entity.id
_entity.type
_entity.pdbx_description
1 polymer ?
#
loop_
_entity_poly.entity_id
_entity_poly.type
_entity_poly.pdbx_seq_one_letter_code
_entity_poly.pdbx_strand_id
1 'polypeptide(L)'
;MNKRRETLSGRAASASPAAGRIWELDMLRGVCVALMVLDHLLFDLGFVFADQWFGATEGGLIYHLSLFAAHVYWPHPLRLILRLLVLAGFIGGCGISCSLSRSNMRRGLKLLAVALGLTAATALLDLALGRQQFLISFGILHLLALSILVYAAL
;
A
#
# COMPACT_ATOMS: atom_id res chain seq x y z
N MET A 1 32.97 -60.38 -14.27
CA MET A 1 31.50 -60.33 -14.06
C MET A 1 31.20 -59.16 -13.12
N ASN A 2 31.03 -57.92 -13.56
CA ASN A 2 29.90 -57.35 -14.29
C ASN A 2 28.53 -57.57 -13.59
N LYS A 3 28.09 -56.62 -12.76
CA LYS A 3 26.70 -56.09 -12.67
C LYS A 3 26.51 -55.18 -11.44
N ARG A 4 26.72 -53.87 -11.61
CA ARG A 4 25.95 -52.73 -11.05
C ARG A 4 26.79 -51.44 -11.07
N ARG A 5 27.03 -50.86 -12.25
CA ARG A 5 26.38 -49.60 -12.63
C ARG A 5 24.93 -49.50 -12.11
N GLU A 6 24.48 -48.27 -11.81
CA GLU A 6 23.08 -47.90 -11.53
C GLU A 6 22.66 -48.01 -10.06
N THR A 7 22.97 -46.97 -9.28
CA THR A 7 21.97 -46.15 -8.55
C THR A 7 22.74 -45.10 -7.75
N LEU A 8 22.38 -43.82 -7.87
CA LEU A 8 23.06 -42.64 -7.31
C LEU A 8 24.03 -41.92 -8.28
N SER A 9 23.89 -42.20 -9.59
CA SER A 9 23.54 -41.09 -10.48
C SER A 9 22.10 -40.73 -10.14
N GLY A 10 21.92 -39.67 -9.36
CA GLY A 10 20.64 -39.39 -8.73
C GLY A 10 20.59 -37.96 -8.24
N ARG A 11 20.77 -37.02 -9.17
CA ARG A 11 20.29 -35.63 -9.07
C ARG A 11 20.48 -35.02 -7.68
N ALA A 12 21.68 -34.49 -7.46
CA ALA A 12 21.75 -33.09 -7.03
C ALA A 12 21.13 -32.24 -8.16
N ALA A 13 19.82 -32.39 -8.36
CA ALA A 13 19.03 -31.36 -8.95
C ALA A 13 19.18 -30.23 -7.96
N SER A 14 20.06 -29.29 -8.30
CA SER A 14 19.90 -27.91 -7.90
C SER A 14 18.42 -27.60 -8.08
N ALA A 15 17.69 -27.63 -6.97
CA ALA A 15 16.35 -27.09 -6.94
C ALA A 15 16.54 -25.62 -7.27
N SER A 16 16.38 -25.27 -8.55
CA SER A 16 16.18 -23.89 -8.95
C SER A 16 15.09 -23.35 -8.04
N PRO A 17 15.35 -22.30 -7.23
CA PRO A 17 14.33 -21.78 -6.35
C PRO A 17 13.22 -21.23 -7.23
N ALA A 18 12.07 -21.90 -7.21
CA ALA A 18 10.77 -21.50 -7.75
C ALA A 18 10.80 -20.35 -8.78
N ALA A 19 11.08 -20.69 -10.04
CA ALA A 19 10.75 -19.85 -11.17
C ALA A 19 9.24 -19.58 -11.16
N GLY A 20 8.82 -18.34 -10.90
CA GLY A 20 7.40 -17.96 -10.98
C GLY A 20 6.98 -16.67 -10.29
N ARG A 21 7.83 -16.04 -9.46
CA ARG A 21 7.55 -14.70 -8.91
C ARG A 21 8.60 -13.72 -9.41
N ILE A 22 8.16 -12.72 -10.18
CA ILE A 22 9.03 -11.65 -10.65
C ILE A 22 9.34 -10.79 -9.43
N TRP A 23 10.48 -11.06 -8.79
CA TRP A 23 10.91 -10.40 -7.56
C TRP A 23 10.96 -8.87 -7.70
N GLU A 24 11.32 -8.38 -8.89
CA GLU A 24 11.35 -6.97 -9.23
C GLU A 24 9.96 -6.32 -9.12
N LEU A 25 8.89 -7.02 -9.50
CA LEU A 25 7.52 -6.50 -9.36
C LEU A 25 7.07 -6.43 -7.90
N ASP A 26 7.48 -7.40 -7.08
CA ASP A 26 7.18 -7.37 -5.64
C ASP A 26 7.97 -6.26 -4.92
N MET A 27 9.23 -6.02 -5.31
CA MET A 27 10.05 -4.90 -4.83
C MET A 27 9.45 -3.55 -5.24
N LEU A 28 9.12 -3.39 -6.52
CA LEU A 28 8.49 -2.18 -7.05
C LEU A 28 7.17 -1.87 -6.33
N ARG A 29 6.34 -2.89 -6.11
CA ARG A 29 5.09 -2.74 -5.33
C ARG A 29 5.38 -2.25 -3.91
N GLY A 30 6.40 -2.78 -3.25
CA GLY A 30 6.83 -2.34 -1.93
C GLY A 30 7.22 -0.87 -1.91
N VAL A 31 8.02 -0.43 -2.89
CA VAL A 31 8.42 0.97 -3.04
C VAL A 31 7.21 1.87 -3.30
N CYS A 32 6.28 1.46 -4.17
CA CYS A 32 5.04 2.20 -4.41
C CYS A 32 4.24 2.42 -3.11
N VAL A 33 4.03 1.36 -2.32
CA VAL A 33 3.31 1.46 -1.04
C VAL A 33 4.05 2.37 -0.05
N ALA A 34 5.38 2.24 0.06
CA ALA A 34 6.19 3.09 0.93
C ALA A 34 6.06 4.58 0.57
N LEU A 35 6.12 4.90 -0.72
CA LEU A 35 5.92 6.28 -1.20
C LEU A 35 4.50 6.80 -0.94
N MET A 36 3.48 5.95 -1.09
CA MET A 36 2.09 6.29 -0.77
C MET A 36 1.90 6.62 0.72
N VAL A 37 2.47 5.80 1.60
CA VAL A 37 2.41 6.02 3.06
C VAL A 37 3.15 7.29 3.43
N LEU A 38 4.31 7.56 2.82
CA LEU A 38 5.07 8.78 3.06
C LEU A 38 4.32 10.05 2.62
N ASP A 39 3.67 10.03 1.46
CA ASP A 39 2.83 11.14 0.96
C ASP A 39 1.65 11.43 1.92
N HIS A 40 0.97 10.38 2.40
CA HIS A 40 -0.12 10.52 3.38
C HIS A 40 0.41 11.00 4.74
N LEU A 41 1.55 10.48 5.21
CA LEU A 41 2.15 10.90 6.47
C LEU A 41 2.52 12.39 6.46
N LEU A 42 3.06 12.89 5.34
CA LEU A 42 3.36 14.31 5.18
C LEU A 42 2.09 15.17 5.17
N PHE A 43 1.01 14.68 4.55
CA PHE A 43 -0.29 15.34 4.63
C PHE A 43 -0.83 15.39 6.07
N ASP A 44 -0.86 14.24 6.74
CA ASP A 44 -1.35 14.15 8.12
C ASP A 44 -0.51 15.03 9.05
N LEU A 45 0.81 15.02 8.90
CA LEU A 45 1.71 15.84 9.69
C LEU A 45 1.50 17.35 9.45
N GLY A 46 1.33 17.76 8.19
CA GLY A 46 1.20 19.16 7.80
C GLY A 46 -0.19 19.77 8.02
N PHE A 47 -1.26 18.98 7.92
CA PHE A 47 -2.64 19.49 7.92
C PHE A 47 -3.50 18.96 9.08
N VAL A 48 -3.22 17.74 9.59
CA VAL A 48 -4.03 17.12 10.65
C VAL A 48 -3.39 17.35 12.01
N PHE A 49 -2.13 16.96 12.16
CA PHE A 49 -1.39 17.10 13.41
C PHE A 49 -0.86 18.52 13.64
N ALA A 50 -0.61 19.30 12.58
CA ALA A 50 -0.11 20.66 12.74
C ALA A 50 -1.06 21.53 13.60
N ASP A 51 -2.36 21.46 13.33
CA ASP A 51 -3.40 22.22 14.04
C ASP A 51 -3.61 21.73 15.49
N GLN A 52 -3.47 20.42 15.72
CA GLN A 52 -3.70 19.80 17.04
C GLN A 52 -2.49 19.86 17.97
N TRP A 53 -1.28 19.73 17.43
CA TRP A 53 -0.06 19.53 18.22
C TRP A 53 0.67 20.84 18.50
N PHE A 54 0.64 21.81 17.57
CA PHE A 54 1.50 22.99 17.63
C PHE A 54 0.78 24.30 17.97
N GLY A 55 -0.50 24.26 18.36
CA GLY A 55 -1.37 25.42 18.61
C GLY A 55 -0.69 26.76 18.98
N ALA A 56 0.18 26.79 20.00
CA ALA A 56 0.95 27.98 20.41
C ALA A 56 2.47 27.74 20.53
N THR A 57 2.98 26.59 20.09
CA THR A 57 4.38 26.18 20.31
C THR A 57 5.17 26.34 19.02
N GLU A 58 5.84 27.48 18.87
CA GLU A 58 6.70 27.77 17.72
C GLU A 58 8.12 27.24 17.99
N GLY A 59 8.33 25.93 17.79
CA GLY A 59 9.68 25.38 17.87
C GLY A 59 9.76 23.87 17.95
N GLY A 60 10.66 23.30 17.13
CA GLY A 60 10.99 21.87 17.14
C GLY A 60 11.22 21.29 15.74
N LEU A 61 11.94 20.17 15.66
CA LEU A 61 12.18 19.47 14.38
C LEU A 61 10.87 19.08 13.69
N ILE A 62 9.90 18.59 14.47
CA ILE A 62 8.60 18.14 13.97
C ILE A 62 7.78 19.33 13.45
N TYR A 63 7.88 20.50 14.10
CA TYR A 63 7.23 21.73 13.65
C TYR A 63 7.81 22.26 12.32
N HIS A 64 9.14 22.27 12.18
CA HIS A 64 9.75 22.60 10.89
C HIS A 64 9.41 21.58 9.80
N LEU A 65 9.31 20.30 10.15
CA LEU A 65 8.91 19.25 9.23
C LEU A 65 7.45 19.40 8.79
N SER A 66 6.53 19.75 9.69
CA SER A 66 5.12 20.00 9.34
C SER A 66 4.96 21.24 8.45
N LEU A 67 5.70 22.33 8.72
CA LEU A 67 5.71 23.52 7.87
C LEU A 67 6.30 23.22 6.49
N PHE A 68 7.41 22.48 6.42
CA PHE A 68 7.99 22.04 5.15
C PHE A 68 7.00 21.16 4.37
N ALA A 69 6.32 20.24 5.05
CA ALA A 69 5.32 19.37 4.44
C ALA A 69 4.15 20.18 3.83
N ALA A 70 3.64 21.17 4.56
CA ALA A 70 2.51 21.98 4.13
C ALA A 70 2.86 23.03 3.05
N HIS A 71 4.03 23.68 3.13
CA HIS A 71 4.36 24.81 2.26
C HIS A 71 5.32 24.49 1.12
N VAL A 72 6.19 23.49 1.27
CA VAL A 72 7.18 23.16 0.24
C VAL A 72 6.79 21.89 -0.50
N TYR A 73 6.43 20.84 0.24
CA TYR A 73 6.07 19.56 -0.35
C TYR A 73 4.67 19.57 -0.98
N TRP A 74 3.66 20.11 -0.28
CA TRP A 74 2.27 20.07 -0.73
C TRP A 74 1.98 20.86 -2.04
N PRO A 75 2.53 22.05 -2.31
CA PRO A 75 2.27 22.72 -3.59
C PRO A 75 3.14 22.17 -4.74
N HIS A 76 4.08 21.27 -4.47
CA HIS A 76 5.05 20.86 -5.47
C HIS A 76 4.41 20.02 -6.60
N PRO A 77 4.58 20.39 -7.89
CA PRO A 77 3.95 19.69 -9.01
C PRO A 77 4.44 18.25 -9.19
N LEU A 78 5.70 17.97 -8.82
CA LEU A 78 6.25 16.60 -8.86
C LEU A 78 5.44 15.61 -8.02
N ARG A 79 4.79 16.07 -6.94
CA ARG A 79 3.96 15.18 -6.11
C ARG A 79 2.79 14.60 -6.91
N LEU A 80 2.17 15.38 -7.79
CA LEU A 80 1.07 14.88 -8.64
C LEU A 80 1.57 13.79 -9.60
N ILE A 81 2.74 14.02 -10.22
CA ILE A 81 3.36 13.05 -11.13
C ILE A 81 3.73 11.77 -10.38
N LEU A 82 4.39 11.90 -9.22
CA LEU A 82 4.76 10.78 -8.37
C LEU A 82 3.53 10.01 -7.89
N ARG A 83 2.48 10.71 -7.45
CA ARG A 83 1.23 10.08 -7.00
C ARG A 83 0.58 9.28 -8.13
N LEU A 84 0.53 9.81 -9.35
CA LEU A 84 -0.01 9.09 -10.51
C LEU A 84 0.84 7.87 -10.88
N LEU A 85 2.17 8.01 -10.89
CA LEU A 85 3.09 6.92 -11.20
C LEU A 85 3.01 5.80 -10.16
N VAL A 86 3.00 6.15 -8.88
CA VAL A 86 2.87 5.22 -7.75
C VAL A 86 1.51 4.53 -7.79
N LEU A 87 0.44 5.28 -8.03
CA LEU A 87 -0.92 4.75 -8.13
C LEU A 87 -1.05 3.76 -9.31
N ALA A 88 -0.57 4.14 -10.48
CA ALA A 88 -0.60 3.29 -11.67
C ALA A 88 0.22 2.02 -11.47
N GLY A 89 1.44 2.13 -10.92
CA GLY A 89 2.29 0.99 -10.61
C GLY A 89 1.66 0.04 -9.58
N PHE A 90 1.03 0.61 -8.54
CA PHE A 90 0.36 -0.16 -7.50
C PHE A 90 -0.88 -0.91 -8.01
N ILE A 91 -1.76 -0.24 -8.77
CA ILE A 91 -2.94 -0.87 -9.37
C ILE A 91 -2.53 -1.94 -10.38
N GLY A 92 -1.56 -1.64 -11.25
CA GLY A 92 -1.03 -2.61 -12.23
C GLY A 92 -0.46 -3.86 -11.56
N GLY A 93 0.36 -3.69 -10.52
CA GLY A 93 0.89 -4.80 -9.73
C GLY A 93 -0.19 -5.61 -9.00
N CYS A 94 -1.24 -4.95 -8.50
CA CYS A 94 -2.38 -5.64 -7.90
C CYS A 94 -3.16 -6.46 -8.93
N GLY A 95 -3.41 -5.92 -10.13
CA GLY A 95 -4.12 -6.63 -11.20
C GLY A 95 -3.41 -7.91 -11.65
N ILE A 96 -2.09 -7.83 -11.87
CA ILE A 96 -1.26 -8.99 -12.24
C ILE A 96 -1.31 -10.07 -11.15
N SER A 97 -1.28 -9.66 -9.88
CA SER A 97 -1.34 -10.58 -8.74
C SER A 97 -2.70 -11.29 -8.59
N CYS A 98 -3.79 -10.66 -9.02
CA CYS A 98 -5.13 -11.26 -8.97
C CYS A 98 -5.28 -12.39 -9.99
N SER A 99 -4.70 -12.23 -11.18
CA SER A 99 -4.79 -13.22 -12.27
C SER A 99 -4.19 -14.60 -11.94
N LEU A 100 -3.26 -14.66 -10.98
CA LEU A 100 -2.51 -15.89 -10.65
C LEU A 100 -3.01 -16.64 -9.41
N SER A 101 -4.05 -16.16 -8.72
CA SER A 101 -4.41 -16.67 -7.39
C SER A 101 -5.76 -17.41 -7.37
N ARG A 102 -5.73 -18.68 -6.98
CA ARG A 102 -6.90 -19.60 -6.90
C ARG A 102 -7.87 -19.31 -5.73
N SER A 103 -7.60 -18.34 -4.86
CA SER A 103 -8.43 -18.09 -3.64
C SER A 103 -8.71 -16.59 -3.36
N ASN A 104 -8.82 -15.79 -4.42
CA ASN A 104 -8.97 -14.32 -4.35
C ASN A 104 -10.15 -13.82 -3.51
N MET A 105 -11.24 -14.59 -3.42
CA MET A 105 -12.44 -14.22 -2.65
C MET A 105 -12.14 -13.93 -1.17
N ARG A 106 -11.40 -14.82 -0.50
CA ARG A 106 -11.07 -14.64 0.94
C ARG A 106 -10.10 -13.47 1.14
N ARG A 107 -9.22 -13.22 0.18
CA ARG A 107 -8.25 -12.12 0.23
C ARG A 107 -8.93 -10.77 0.01
N GLY A 108 -9.83 -10.69 -0.98
CA GLY A 108 -10.66 -9.51 -1.24
C GLY A 108 -11.54 -9.15 -0.06
N LEU A 109 -12.20 -10.14 0.58
CA LEU A 109 -13.06 -9.88 1.73
C LEU A 109 -12.29 -9.38 2.95
N LYS A 110 -11.09 -9.93 3.23
CA LYS A 110 -10.21 -9.41 4.29
C LYS A 110 -9.80 -7.97 4.03
N LEU A 111 -9.43 -7.63 2.79
CA LEU A 111 -9.09 -6.26 2.42
C LEU A 111 -10.30 -5.32 2.53
N LEU A 112 -11.50 -5.77 2.13
CA LEU A 112 -12.74 -5.00 2.29
C LEU A 112 -13.03 -4.71 3.77
N ALA A 113 -12.90 -5.72 4.64
CA ALA A 113 -13.10 -5.55 6.07
C ALA A 113 -12.13 -4.53 6.67
N VAL A 114 -10.86 -4.54 6.27
CA VAL A 114 -9.88 -3.53 6.68
C VAL A 114 -10.23 -2.15 6.14
N ALA A 115 -10.66 -2.05 4.87
CA ALA A 115 -11.04 -0.78 4.26
C ALA A 115 -12.25 -0.14 4.99
N LEU A 116 -13.28 -0.94 5.25
CA LEU A 116 -14.47 -0.51 6.00
C LEU A 116 -14.11 -0.14 7.46
N GLY A 117 -13.22 -0.91 8.09
CA GLY A 117 -12.71 -0.59 9.42
C GLY A 117 -11.97 0.75 9.46
N LEU A 118 -11.18 1.07 8.44
CA LEU A 118 -10.51 2.37 8.31
C LEU A 118 -11.51 3.52 8.13
N THR A 119 -12.53 3.33 7.29
CA THR A 119 -13.61 4.32 7.13
C THR A 119 -14.39 4.51 8.43
N ALA A 120 -14.68 3.45 9.16
CA ALA A 120 -15.34 3.55 10.47
C ALA A 120 -14.45 4.28 11.49
N ALA A 121 -13.15 3.97 11.55
CA ALA A 121 -12.21 4.63 12.45
C ALA A 121 -12.08 6.13 12.15
N THR A 122 -12.01 6.50 10.87
CA THR A 122 -11.96 7.91 10.47
C THR A 122 -13.28 8.62 10.73
N ALA A 123 -14.43 7.98 10.53
CA ALA A 123 -15.74 8.54 10.91
C ALA A 123 -15.90 8.72 12.43
N LEU A 124 -15.38 7.79 13.25
CA LEU A 124 -15.36 7.93 14.71
C LEU A 124 -14.45 9.07 15.15
N LEU A 125 -13.30 9.26 14.50
CA LEU A 125 -12.41 10.38 14.76
C LEU A 125 -13.06 11.73 14.42
N ASP A 126 -13.76 11.78 13.29
CA ASP A 126 -14.54 12.94 12.84
C ASP A 126 -15.63 13.30 13.88
N LEU A 127 -16.34 12.29 14.39
CA LEU A 127 -17.32 12.46 15.47
C LEU A 127 -16.68 12.93 16.78
N ALA A 128 -15.52 12.38 17.15
CA ALA A 128 -14.83 12.72 18.39
C ALA A 128 -14.23 14.14 18.39
N LEU A 129 -13.74 14.60 17.23
CA LEU A 129 -13.11 15.92 17.06
C LEU A 129 -14.11 17.00 16.60
N GLY A 130 -15.36 16.63 16.29
CA GLY A 130 -16.40 17.57 15.83
C GLY A 130 -16.07 18.27 14.51
N ARG A 131 -15.10 17.76 13.74
CA ARG A 131 -14.79 18.21 12.38
C ARG A 131 -15.44 17.24 11.38
N GLN A 132 -15.61 17.66 10.12
CA GLN A 132 -16.21 16.86 9.04
C GLN A 132 -15.22 16.62 7.90
N GLN A 133 -13.92 16.65 8.21
CA GLN A 133 -12.85 16.85 7.25
C GLN A 133 -12.05 15.56 6.98
N PHE A 134 -12.22 14.53 7.81
CA PHE A 134 -11.37 13.34 7.77
C PHE A 134 -12.09 12.10 7.24
N LEU A 135 -13.34 12.22 6.80
CA LEU A 135 -14.15 11.10 6.36
C LEU A 135 -13.61 10.53 5.04
N ILE A 136 -12.90 9.39 5.11
CA ILE A 136 -12.39 8.67 3.95
C ILE A 136 -13.49 7.73 3.44
N SER A 137 -14.40 8.24 2.60
CA SER A 137 -15.54 7.45 2.09
C SER A 137 -15.13 6.39 1.07
N PHE A 138 -14.20 6.71 0.16
CA PHE A 138 -13.88 5.85 -0.98
C PHE A 138 -12.41 5.93 -1.39
N GLY A 139 -11.54 5.36 -0.55
CA GLY A 139 -10.09 5.31 -0.78
C GLY A 139 -9.64 4.16 -1.69
N ILE A 140 -8.33 4.10 -1.97
CA ILE A 140 -7.73 3.06 -2.81
C ILE A 140 -7.94 1.63 -2.28
N LEU A 141 -8.03 1.47 -0.96
CA LEU A 141 -8.30 0.17 -0.34
C LEU A 141 -9.69 -0.37 -0.71
N HIS A 142 -10.70 0.51 -0.81
CA HIS A 142 -12.05 0.15 -1.25
C HIS A 142 -12.05 -0.26 -2.72
N LEU A 143 -11.39 0.53 -3.57
CA LEU A 143 -11.23 0.23 -5.00
C LEU A 143 -10.58 -1.15 -5.21
N LEU A 144 -9.49 -1.43 -4.48
CA LEU A 144 -8.77 -2.70 -4.58
C LEU A 144 -9.60 -3.88 -4.06
N ALA A 145 -10.25 -3.72 -2.91
CA ALA A 145 -11.09 -4.76 -2.35
C ALA A 145 -12.25 -5.12 -3.30
N LEU A 146 -12.93 -4.10 -3.85
CA LEU A 146 -14.01 -4.29 -4.81
C LEU A 146 -13.50 -4.94 -6.11
N SER A 147 -12.38 -4.46 -6.65
CA SER A 147 -11.78 -5.02 -7.87
C SER A 147 -11.42 -6.51 -7.71
N ILE A 148 -10.84 -6.89 -6.57
CA ILE A 148 -10.51 -8.30 -6.27
C ILE A 148 -11.78 -9.14 -6.14
N LEU A 149 -12.82 -8.61 -5.50
CA LEU A 149 -14.10 -9.32 -5.33
C LEU A 149 -14.84 -9.49 -6.66
N VAL A 150 -14.89 -8.45 -7.50
CA VAL A 150 -15.47 -8.54 -8.85
C VAL A 150 -14.71 -9.57 -9.69
N TYR A 151 -13.38 -9.57 -9.64
CA TYR A 151 -12.58 -10.58 -10.35
C TYR A 151 -12.79 -12.00 -9.80
N ALA A 152 -13.07 -12.16 -8.50
CA ALA A 152 -13.36 -13.47 -7.92
C ALA A 152 -14.80 -13.96 -8.19
N ALA A 153 -15.70 -13.06 -8.57
CA ALA A 153 -17.10 -13.35 -8.89
C ALA A 153 -17.33 -13.63 -10.38
N LEU A 154 -16.43 -13.17 -11.26
CA LEU A 154 -16.37 -13.51 -12.68
C LEU A 154 -15.70 -14.87 -12.90
#